data_AF-A0A7X7XK12-F1
#
_entry.id   AF-A0A7X7XK12-F1
#
_cell.length_a   1.000
_cell.length_b   1.000
_cell.length_c   1.000
_cell.angle_alpha   90.00
_cell.angle_beta   90.00
_cell.angle_gamma   90.00
#
_symmetry.space_group_name_H-M   'P 1'
#
loop_
_entity.id
_entity.type
_entity.pdbx_description
1 polymer ?
#
loop_
_entity_poly.entity_id
_entity_poly.type
_entity_poly.pdbx_seq_one_letter_code
_entity_poly.pdbx_strand_id
1 'polypeptide(L)'
;MNDDFTLEPELQDDPDDFADLGPDLPLLFEAAAVAGRYERGVLPGNDPIEILTGLYLGLTEAQLDAVEADQRLRDLIRRHWDAEGVDETLWQLADRDDRLGRRHAALLAGCGYHRLTADLDAEVEELLWLVLAGAPQAVATKGDEVADTTRWTFRSEPLRCLVAVTQHEGDYVVSFTPEQGVPGTGRVLARWSDGTVDAVDATFAEKQLVRVHFAASGRTLNAIAIALPGDDGA
;
A
#
# COMPACT_ATOMS: atom_id res chain seq x y z
N MET A 1 33.08 -16.84 -66.21
CA MET A 1 31.70 -17.31 -66.49
C MET A 1 31.22 -17.85 -65.16
N ASN A 2 30.19 -17.22 -64.61
CA ASN A 2 29.98 -17.07 -63.17
C ASN A 2 29.52 -18.33 -62.45
N ASP A 3 30.03 -18.42 -61.22
CA ASP A 3 29.65 -19.31 -60.14
C ASP A 3 28.22 -19.05 -59.63
N ASP A 4 27.61 -20.16 -59.20
CA ASP A 4 26.31 -20.29 -58.57
C ASP A 4 26.54 -20.22 -57.04
N PHE A 5 25.97 -19.23 -56.37
CA PHE A 5 25.98 -19.09 -54.91
C PHE A 5 24.58 -18.68 -54.46
N THR A 6 23.75 -19.69 -54.20
CA THR A 6 22.53 -19.55 -53.41
C THR A 6 22.91 -19.75 -51.94
N LEU A 7 22.90 -18.66 -51.17
CA LEU A 7 22.87 -18.70 -49.71
C LEU A 7 21.43 -18.42 -49.28
N GLU A 8 20.67 -19.46 -48.96
CA GLU A 8 19.51 -19.32 -48.08
C GLU A 8 20.04 -19.27 -46.64
N PRO A 9 19.69 -18.26 -45.82
CA PRO A 9 20.01 -18.30 -44.42
C PRO A 9 19.05 -19.29 -43.75
N GLU A 10 19.58 -20.45 -43.33
CA GLU A 10 18.93 -21.29 -42.33
C GLU A 10 18.85 -20.50 -41.03
N LEU A 11 17.66 -19.94 -40.74
CA LEU A 11 17.26 -19.58 -39.40
C LEU A 11 17.15 -20.89 -38.61
N GLN A 12 18.25 -21.32 -38.00
CA GLN A 12 18.20 -22.28 -36.91
C GLN A 12 17.62 -21.55 -35.70
N ASP A 13 16.34 -21.79 -35.43
CA ASP A 13 15.72 -21.48 -34.15
C ASP A 13 16.46 -22.29 -33.08
N ASP A 14 17.39 -21.65 -32.37
CA ASP A 14 18.08 -22.24 -31.23
C ASP A 14 17.10 -22.27 -30.04
N PRO A 15 16.63 -23.44 -29.58
CA PRO A 15 15.62 -23.53 -28.53
C PRO A 15 16.11 -23.02 -27.16
N ASP A 16 17.41 -22.71 -27.03
CA ASP A 16 18.03 -22.23 -25.79
C ASP A 16 18.05 -20.68 -25.66
N ASP A 17 17.70 -19.91 -26.69
CA ASP A 17 17.70 -18.42 -26.63
C ASP A 17 16.64 -17.83 -25.68
N PHE A 18 15.65 -18.64 -25.26
CA PHE A 18 14.60 -18.21 -24.32
C PHE A 18 14.86 -18.60 -22.86
N ALA A 19 15.91 -19.38 -22.58
CA ALA A 19 16.20 -19.88 -21.24
C ALA A 19 16.74 -18.79 -20.28
N ASP A 20 17.33 -17.72 -20.83
CA ASP A 20 17.93 -16.60 -20.07
C ASP A 20 16.94 -15.45 -19.75
N LEU A 21 15.69 -15.53 -20.22
CA LEU A 21 14.67 -14.50 -19.99
C LEU A 21 13.93 -14.62 -18.64
N GLY A 22 14.34 -15.57 -17.78
CA GLY A 22 13.96 -15.60 -16.37
C GLY A 22 12.44 -15.54 -16.08
N PRO A 23 12.01 -14.95 -14.95
CA PRO A 23 10.60 -14.83 -14.56
C PRO A 23 9.78 -13.90 -15.48
N ASP A 24 10.42 -13.14 -16.38
CA ASP A 24 9.80 -12.14 -17.24
C ASP A 24 9.22 -12.70 -18.55
N LEU A 25 9.57 -13.95 -18.89
CA LEU A 25 9.15 -14.62 -20.13
C LEU A 25 7.62 -14.65 -20.33
N PRO A 26 6.78 -14.98 -19.31
CA PRO A 26 5.32 -14.97 -19.46
C PRO A 26 4.76 -13.56 -19.72
N LEU A 27 5.35 -12.53 -19.12
CA LEU A 27 4.94 -11.14 -19.28
C LEU A 27 5.25 -10.64 -20.71
N LEU A 28 6.40 -11.03 -21.26
CA LEU A 28 6.78 -10.73 -22.64
C LEU A 28 5.81 -11.38 -23.65
N PHE A 29 5.37 -12.62 -23.40
CA PHE A 29 4.34 -13.26 -24.24
C PHE A 29 2.98 -12.56 -24.16
N GLU A 30 2.57 -12.09 -22.97
CA GLU A 30 1.34 -11.29 -22.83
C GLU A 30 1.44 -9.94 -23.53
N ALA A 31 2.58 -9.25 -23.40
CA ALA A 31 2.87 -8.01 -24.10
C ALA A 31 2.78 -8.19 -25.63
N ALA A 32 3.39 -9.26 -26.15
CA ALA A 32 3.31 -9.62 -27.57
C ALA A 32 1.86 -9.95 -28.01
N ALA A 33 1.08 -10.62 -27.16
CA ALA A 33 -0.33 -10.94 -27.45
C ALA A 33 -1.23 -9.69 -27.47
N VAL A 34 -0.93 -8.67 -26.67
CA VAL A 34 -1.60 -7.36 -26.72
C VAL A 34 -1.19 -6.61 -27.99
N ALA A 35 0.10 -6.61 -28.34
CA ALA A 35 0.64 -5.98 -29.55
C ALA A 35 0.04 -6.56 -30.84
N GLY A 36 -0.17 -7.87 -30.90
CA GLY A 36 -0.74 -8.56 -32.06
C GLY A 36 -2.20 -8.20 -32.40
N ARG A 37 -2.87 -7.38 -31.58
CA ARG A 37 -4.29 -6.99 -31.78
C ARG A 37 -4.48 -5.62 -32.40
N TYR A 38 -3.41 -4.87 -32.62
CA TYR A 38 -3.47 -3.58 -33.32
C TYR A 38 -3.59 -3.82 -34.83
N GLU A 39 -4.74 -3.47 -35.42
CA GLU A 39 -5.12 -3.76 -36.83
C GLU A 39 -4.11 -3.29 -37.89
N ARG A 40 -3.20 -2.36 -37.56
CA ARG A 40 -2.25 -1.75 -38.52
C ARG A 40 -0.80 -1.77 -38.02
N GLY A 41 -0.48 -2.66 -37.09
CA GLY A 41 0.80 -2.66 -36.40
C GLY A 41 0.85 -1.63 -35.28
N VAL A 42 1.93 -1.67 -34.52
CA VAL A 42 2.17 -0.83 -33.35
C VAL A 42 3.06 0.34 -33.73
N LEU A 43 2.65 1.56 -33.39
CA LEU A 43 3.51 2.74 -33.58
C LEU A 43 4.62 2.76 -32.50
N PRO A 44 5.84 3.20 -32.83
CA PRO A 44 6.86 3.46 -31.81
C PRO A 44 6.31 4.40 -30.73
N GLY A 45 6.49 4.02 -29.46
CA GLY A 45 5.89 4.63 -28.30
C GLY A 45 4.57 4.01 -27.85
N ASN A 46 3.97 3.10 -28.60
CA ASN A 46 2.72 2.41 -28.21
C ASN A 46 2.89 0.90 -28.08
N ASP A 47 4.13 0.41 -28.21
CA ASP A 47 4.43 -0.99 -28.07
C ASP A 47 4.32 -1.42 -26.60
N PRO A 48 3.55 -2.48 -26.29
CA PRO A 48 3.45 -3.00 -24.93
C PRO A 48 4.82 -3.25 -24.28
N ILE A 49 5.85 -3.67 -25.03
CA ILE A 49 7.21 -3.88 -24.52
C ILE A 49 7.90 -2.54 -24.23
N GLU A 50 7.74 -1.55 -25.10
CA GLU A 50 8.25 -0.19 -24.86
C GLU A 50 7.53 0.49 -23.69
N ILE A 51 6.24 0.21 -23.51
CA ILE A 51 5.43 0.68 -22.37
C ILE A 51 5.94 0.02 -21.09
N LEU A 52 6.16 -1.30 -21.06
CA LEU A 52 6.73 -2.01 -19.90
C LEU A 52 8.13 -1.47 -19.55
N THR A 53 8.96 -1.21 -20.56
CA THR A 53 10.28 -0.57 -20.34
C THR A 53 10.14 0.84 -19.78
N GLY A 54 9.16 1.59 -20.28
CA GLY A 54 8.80 2.92 -19.78
C GLY A 54 8.27 2.93 -18.34
N LEU A 55 7.84 1.79 -17.78
CA LEU A 55 7.47 1.71 -16.37
C LEU A 55 8.69 1.86 -15.44
N TYR A 56 9.90 1.62 -15.92
CA TYR A 56 11.12 1.81 -15.12
C TYR A 56 11.74 3.19 -15.32
N LEU A 57 11.51 3.81 -16.48
CA LEU A 57 12.16 5.07 -16.89
C LEU A 57 11.22 6.28 -16.90
N GLY A 58 9.92 6.05 -16.74
CA GLY A 58 8.87 7.02 -16.98
C GLY A 58 8.25 6.90 -18.38
N LEU A 59 6.94 7.08 -18.44
CA LEU A 59 6.18 7.05 -19.69
C LEU A 59 6.18 8.44 -20.34
N THR A 60 6.34 8.46 -21.66
CA THR A 60 6.12 9.65 -22.47
C THR A 60 4.62 10.00 -22.54
N GLU A 61 4.29 11.22 -22.97
CA GLU A 61 2.88 11.62 -23.14
C GLU A 61 2.13 10.71 -24.13
N ALA A 62 2.79 10.25 -25.19
CA ALA A 62 2.19 9.35 -26.17
C ALA A 62 1.91 7.95 -25.59
N GLN A 63 2.84 7.43 -24.77
CA GLN A 63 2.66 6.17 -24.05
C GLN A 63 1.50 6.28 -23.05
N LEU A 64 1.40 7.39 -22.33
CA LEU A 64 0.29 7.66 -21.41
C LEU A 64 -1.04 7.75 -22.16
N ASP A 65 -1.08 8.41 -23.33
CA ASP A 65 -2.28 8.45 -24.18
C ASP A 65 -2.73 7.04 -24.58
N ALA A 66 -1.79 6.17 -24.97
CA ALA A 66 -2.08 4.79 -25.35
C ALA A 66 -2.62 3.96 -24.18
N VAL A 67 -2.01 4.08 -23.00
CA VAL A 67 -2.44 3.40 -21.79
C VAL A 67 -3.81 3.90 -21.31
N GLU A 68 -4.04 5.22 -21.33
CA GLU A 68 -5.34 5.80 -20.98
C GLU A 68 -6.44 5.35 -21.94
N ALA A 69 -6.14 5.19 -23.22
CA ALA A 69 -7.10 4.73 -24.23
C ALA A 69 -7.42 3.22 -24.16
N ASP A 70 -6.52 2.39 -23.62
CA ASP A 70 -6.67 0.93 -23.62
C ASP A 70 -6.67 0.33 -22.21
N GLN A 71 -7.84 -0.16 -21.77
CA GLN A 71 -8.01 -0.84 -20.50
C GLN A 71 -7.11 -2.08 -20.37
N ARG A 72 -6.82 -2.79 -21.46
CA ARG A 72 -6.00 -4.01 -21.42
C ARG A 72 -4.53 -3.70 -21.13
N LEU A 73 -4.04 -2.57 -21.65
CA LEU A 73 -2.70 -2.07 -21.31
C LEU A 73 -2.64 -1.69 -19.84
N ARG A 74 -3.66 -1.01 -19.32
CA ARG A 74 -3.76 -0.72 -17.87
C ARG A 74 -3.79 -1.98 -17.02
N ASP A 75 -4.54 -3.00 -17.43
CA ASP A 75 -4.59 -4.28 -16.71
C ASP A 75 -3.24 -5.02 -16.76
N LEU A 76 -2.51 -4.94 -17.87
CA LEU A 76 -1.16 -5.50 -18.01
C LEU A 76 -0.17 -4.79 -17.08
N ILE A 77 -0.18 -3.46 -17.07
CA ILE A 77 0.66 -2.64 -16.18
C ILE A 77 0.36 -2.97 -14.71
N ARG A 78 -0.92 -3.06 -14.33
CA ARG A 78 -1.30 -3.42 -12.95
C ARG A 78 -0.78 -4.80 -12.56
N ARG A 79 -0.95 -5.82 -13.43
CA ARG A 79 -0.43 -7.17 -13.13
C ARG A 79 1.09 -7.18 -12.97
N HIS A 80 1.80 -6.38 -13.77
CA HIS A 80 3.23 -6.24 -13.64
C HIS A 80 3.62 -5.60 -12.29
N TRP A 81 3.00 -4.49 -11.92
CA TRP A 81 3.24 -3.86 -10.61
C TRP A 81 2.79 -4.70 -9.41
N ASP A 82 1.78 -5.55 -9.55
CA ASP A 82 1.38 -6.50 -8.49
C ASP A 82 2.47 -7.56 -8.24
N ALA A 83 3.26 -7.90 -9.27
CA ALA A 83 4.35 -8.87 -9.18
C ALA A 83 5.67 -8.23 -8.73
N GLU A 84 6.05 -7.11 -9.34
CA GLU A 84 7.39 -6.50 -9.21
C GLU A 84 7.42 -5.26 -8.30
N GLY A 85 6.25 -4.70 -7.97
CA GLY A 85 6.12 -3.40 -7.33
C GLY A 85 6.26 -2.22 -8.31
N VAL A 86 5.99 -1.02 -7.81
CA VAL A 86 6.14 0.22 -8.58
C VAL A 86 7.53 0.81 -8.34
N ASP A 87 8.26 1.12 -9.41
CA ASP A 87 9.58 1.75 -9.33
C ASP A 87 9.54 3.16 -8.72
N GLU A 88 10.50 3.50 -7.87
CA GLU A 88 10.60 4.81 -7.22
C GLU A 88 10.73 5.97 -8.22
N THR A 89 11.28 5.71 -9.40
CA THR A 89 11.39 6.69 -10.49
C THR A 89 10.01 7.17 -10.94
N LEU A 90 9.02 6.27 -11.02
CA LEU A 90 7.64 6.64 -11.35
C LEU A 90 6.99 7.49 -10.27
N TRP A 91 7.27 7.19 -9.00
CA TRP A 91 6.79 7.98 -7.88
C TRP A 91 7.38 9.40 -7.90
N GLN A 92 8.69 9.54 -8.14
CA GLN A 92 9.33 10.84 -8.31
C GLN A 92 8.78 11.64 -9.50
N LEU A 93 8.42 10.97 -10.58
CA LEU A 93 7.76 11.62 -11.72
C LEU A 93 6.34 12.07 -11.36
N ALA A 94 5.57 11.24 -10.65
CA ALA A 94 4.22 11.55 -10.21
C ALA A 94 4.14 12.75 -9.25
N ASP A 95 5.19 12.98 -8.45
CA ASP A 95 5.29 14.13 -7.54
C ASP A 95 5.54 15.47 -8.24
N ARG A 96 5.79 15.48 -9.57
CA ARG A 96 6.07 16.71 -10.30
C ARG A 96 4.79 17.53 -10.50
N ASP A 97 4.87 18.82 -10.22
CA ASP A 97 3.77 19.80 -10.40
C ASP A 97 3.46 20.16 -11.87
N ASP A 98 4.07 19.46 -12.82
CA ASP A 98 3.84 19.65 -14.25
C ASP A 98 2.72 18.74 -14.79
N ARG A 99 2.36 18.92 -16.07
CA ARG A 99 1.30 18.13 -16.70
C ARG A 99 1.65 16.64 -16.74
N LEU A 100 2.92 16.32 -16.94
CA LEU A 100 3.39 14.94 -17.09
C LEU A 100 3.33 14.22 -15.74
N GLY A 101 3.73 14.87 -14.65
CA GLY A 101 3.63 14.32 -13.29
C GLY A 101 2.20 14.01 -12.88
N ARG A 102 1.26 14.94 -13.11
CA ARG A 102 -0.17 14.68 -12.85
C ARG A 102 -0.73 13.48 -13.60
N ARG A 103 -0.26 13.22 -14.83
CA ARG A 103 -0.70 12.06 -15.60
C ARG A 103 -0.13 10.75 -15.07
N HIS A 104 1.13 10.74 -14.63
CA HIS A 104 1.71 9.59 -13.93
C HIS A 104 0.98 9.30 -12.61
N ALA A 105 0.68 10.34 -11.82
CA ALA A 105 -0.13 10.20 -10.60
C ALA A 105 -1.52 9.62 -10.89
N ALA A 106 -2.18 10.08 -11.95
CA ALA A 106 -3.48 9.56 -12.38
C ALA A 106 -3.41 8.11 -12.85
N LEU A 107 -2.35 7.71 -13.55
CA LEU A 107 -2.11 6.32 -13.94
C LEU A 107 -1.93 5.42 -12.72
N LEU A 108 -1.06 5.80 -11.79
CA LEU A 108 -0.79 5.06 -10.55
C LEU A 108 -2.08 4.87 -9.73
N ALA A 109 -2.82 5.96 -9.51
CA ALA A 109 -4.11 5.92 -8.83
C ALA A 109 -5.14 5.05 -9.58
N GLY A 110 -5.19 5.14 -10.90
CA GLY A 110 -6.07 4.32 -11.75
C GLY A 110 -5.76 2.83 -11.72
N CYS A 111 -4.52 2.46 -11.38
CA CYS A 111 -4.08 1.09 -11.15
C CYS A 111 -4.20 0.64 -9.68
N GLY A 112 -4.66 1.51 -8.77
CA GLY A 112 -4.84 1.22 -7.35
C GLY A 112 -3.62 1.50 -6.47
N TYR A 113 -2.56 2.08 -7.04
CA TYR A 113 -1.36 2.49 -6.30
C TYR A 113 -1.47 3.97 -5.97
N HIS A 114 -1.88 4.24 -4.74
CA HIS A 114 -1.92 5.60 -4.21
C HIS A 114 -0.64 5.87 -3.42
N ARG A 115 0.09 6.94 -3.78
CA ARG A 115 1.00 7.54 -2.81
C ARG A 115 0.10 8.27 -1.81
N LEU A 116 0.12 7.85 -0.57
CA LEU A 116 -0.46 8.63 0.51
C LEU A 116 0.31 9.95 0.54
N THR A 117 -0.28 11.01 0.00
CA THR A 117 0.22 12.36 0.22
C THR A 117 -0.01 12.69 1.69
N ALA A 118 0.86 13.50 2.30
CA ALA A 118 0.72 13.88 3.71
C ALA A 118 -0.69 14.43 4.05
N ASP A 119 -1.36 15.07 3.09
CA ASP A 119 -2.73 15.56 3.24
C ASP A 119 -3.78 14.43 3.24
N LEU A 120 -3.56 13.35 2.50
CA LEU A 120 -4.45 12.18 2.49
C LEU A 120 -4.23 11.32 3.73
N ASP A 121 -3.01 11.27 4.26
CA ASP A 121 -2.72 10.66 5.58
C ASP A 121 -3.47 11.40 6.68
N ALA A 122 -3.49 12.74 6.66
CA ALA A 122 -4.26 13.53 7.62
C ALA A 122 -5.77 13.31 7.48
N GLU A 123 -6.30 13.22 6.25
CA GLU A 123 -7.73 12.93 6.01
C GLU A 123 -8.11 11.48 6.39
N VAL A 124 -7.26 10.50 6.09
CA VAL A 124 -7.47 9.10 6.50
C VAL A 124 -7.35 8.98 8.02
N GLU A 125 -6.41 9.68 8.65
CA GLU A 125 -6.28 9.78 10.11
C GLU A 125 -7.52 10.44 10.73
N GLU A 126 -8.01 11.55 10.17
CA GLU A 126 -9.22 12.24 10.62
C GLU A 126 -10.46 11.37 10.43
N LEU A 127 -10.59 10.64 9.32
CA LEU A 127 -11.68 9.72 9.06
C LEU A 127 -11.63 8.50 9.99
N LEU A 128 -10.45 7.93 10.22
CA LEU A 128 -10.26 6.87 11.22
C LEU A 128 -10.64 7.39 12.61
N TRP A 129 -10.28 8.63 12.94
CA TRP A 129 -10.66 9.23 14.22
C TRP A 129 -12.16 9.52 14.30
N LEU A 130 -12.80 9.96 13.22
CA LEU A 130 -14.24 10.20 13.16
C LEU A 130 -15.03 8.89 13.28
N VAL A 131 -14.56 7.82 12.63
CA VAL A 131 -15.12 6.47 12.77
C VAL A 131 -14.98 5.96 14.20
N LEU A 132 -13.84 6.21 14.85
CA LEU A 132 -13.58 5.79 16.23
C LEU A 132 -14.21 6.71 17.29
N ALA A 133 -14.42 8.00 17.00
CA ALA A 133 -15.18 8.93 17.85
C ALA A 133 -16.69 8.65 17.75
N GLY A 134 -17.16 8.20 16.57
CA GLY A 134 -18.51 7.70 16.33
C GLY A 134 -18.75 6.29 16.88
N ALA A 135 -17.70 5.51 17.12
CA ALA A 135 -17.73 4.20 17.79
C ALA A 135 -17.16 4.31 19.21
N PRO A 136 -17.98 4.63 20.24
CA PRO A 136 -17.56 5.08 21.58
C PRO A 136 -16.85 4.03 22.46
N GLN A 137 -16.16 3.05 21.86
CA GLN A 137 -15.86 1.78 22.49
C GLN A 137 -14.70 1.83 23.51
N ALA A 138 -13.87 2.88 23.51
CA ALA A 138 -13.13 3.44 24.66
C ALA A 138 -11.93 4.25 24.16
N VAL A 139 -12.17 5.51 23.85
CA VAL A 139 -11.12 6.48 23.52
C VAL A 139 -10.71 7.22 24.78
N ALA A 140 -9.42 7.30 25.05
CA ALA A 140 -8.89 8.18 26.07
C ALA A 140 -7.70 8.98 25.53
N THR A 141 -7.81 10.30 25.65
CA THR A 141 -6.76 11.25 25.34
C THR A 141 -5.96 11.55 26.61
N LYS A 142 -4.62 11.57 26.49
CA LYS A 142 -3.74 12.09 27.52
C LYS A 142 -3.98 13.59 27.62
N GLY A 143 -4.50 14.07 28.75
CA GLY A 143 -4.75 15.49 28.99
C GLY A 143 -3.43 16.26 29.09
N ASP A 144 -3.31 17.30 28.26
CA ASP A 144 -2.15 18.18 28.04
C ASP A 144 -0.83 17.52 27.59
N GLU A 145 -0.30 18.00 26.45
CA GLU A 145 1.00 17.63 25.87
C GLU A 145 2.20 17.84 26.81
N VAL A 146 2.00 18.58 27.90
CA VAL A 146 3.02 18.93 28.92
C VAL A 146 2.94 18.02 30.15
N ALA A 147 1.91 17.17 30.28
CA ALA A 147 1.78 16.26 31.41
C ALA A 147 2.71 15.04 31.23
N ASP A 148 3.86 15.10 31.89
CA ASP A 148 4.84 14.02 32.00
C ASP A 148 4.33 12.89 32.92
N THR A 149 3.18 12.34 32.58
CA THR A 149 2.64 11.17 33.27
C THR A 149 3.08 9.93 32.51
N THR A 150 4.15 9.30 33.01
CA THR A 150 4.63 7.96 32.63
C THR A 150 3.57 6.87 32.85
N ARG A 151 2.41 7.23 33.41
CA ARG A 151 1.26 6.35 33.60
C ARG A 151 -0.05 7.11 33.59
N TRP A 152 -1.04 6.61 32.86
CA TRP A 152 -2.43 7.04 33.00
C TRP A 152 -3.39 5.86 32.85
N THR A 153 -4.63 6.07 33.27
CA THR A 153 -5.68 5.05 33.20
C THR A 153 -6.98 5.65 32.70
N PHE A 154 -7.80 4.82 32.06
CA PHE A 154 -9.16 5.17 31.67
C PHE A 154 -10.07 3.95 31.78
N ARG A 155 -11.37 4.18 31.83
CA ARG A 155 -12.36 3.10 31.85
C ARG A 155 -12.83 2.81 30.44
N SER A 156 -12.81 1.53 30.07
CA SER A 156 -13.52 1.04 28.89
C SER A 156 -14.88 0.51 29.35
N GLU A 157 -15.95 1.22 28.99
CA GLU A 157 -17.32 0.80 29.31
C GLU A 157 -17.71 -0.51 28.60
N PRO A 158 -17.40 -0.73 27.30
CA PRO A 158 -17.74 -2.00 26.65
C PRO A 158 -17.01 -3.20 27.22
N LEU A 159 -15.73 -3.03 27.60
CA LEU A 159 -14.96 -4.10 28.22
C LEU A 159 -15.16 -4.21 29.74
N ARG A 160 -15.90 -3.25 30.31
CA ARG A 160 -16.08 -3.04 31.76
C ARG A 160 -14.78 -3.16 32.56
N CYS A 161 -13.70 -2.59 32.06
CA CYS A 161 -12.39 -2.72 32.68
C CYS A 161 -11.67 -1.38 32.80
N LEU A 162 -10.66 -1.36 33.68
CA LEU A 162 -9.71 -0.27 33.73
C LEU A 162 -8.55 -0.57 32.78
N VAL A 163 -8.33 0.33 31.82
CA VAL A 163 -7.18 0.30 30.93
C VAL A 163 -6.06 1.12 31.55
N ALA A 164 -4.88 0.51 31.65
CA ALA A 164 -3.68 1.16 32.14
C ALA A 164 -2.68 1.31 30.99
N VAL A 165 -2.16 2.52 30.83
CA VAL A 165 -1.05 2.83 29.93
C VAL A 165 0.14 3.20 30.77
N THR A 166 1.26 2.54 30.57
CA THR A 166 2.51 2.77 31.31
C THR A 166 3.67 2.90 30.33
N GLN A 167 4.50 3.91 30.53
CA GLN A 167 5.75 4.06 29.81
C GLN A 167 6.88 3.35 30.57
N HIS A 168 7.66 2.54 29.87
CA HIS A 168 8.81 1.82 30.41
C HIS A 168 9.96 1.86 29.40
N GLU A 169 11.13 2.35 29.82
CA GLU A 169 12.34 2.39 28.99
C GLU A 169 12.16 3.09 27.63
N GLY A 170 11.23 4.05 27.57
CA GLY A 170 10.87 4.77 26.35
C GLY A 170 9.59 4.26 25.69
N ASP A 171 9.27 2.97 25.81
CA ASP A 171 8.11 2.34 25.16
C ASP A 171 6.83 2.43 25.97
N TYR A 172 5.68 2.34 25.30
CA TYR A 172 4.38 2.34 25.96
C TYR A 172 3.79 0.93 25.99
N VAL A 173 3.32 0.54 27.18
CA VAL A 173 2.62 -0.72 27.41
C VAL A 173 1.18 -0.40 27.80
N VAL A 174 0.24 -0.91 27.01
CA VAL A 174 -1.19 -0.86 27.31
C VAL A 174 -1.57 -2.21 27.91
N SER A 175 -2.17 -2.20 29.10
CA SER A 175 -2.59 -3.42 29.82
C SER A 175 -3.99 -3.27 30.38
N PHE A 176 -4.81 -4.31 30.20
CA PHE A 176 -6.15 -4.39 30.75
C PHE A 176 -6.63 -5.84 30.82
N THR A 177 -7.60 -6.08 31.69
CA THR A 177 -8.28 -7.38 31.80
C THR A 177 -9.76 -7.14 31.56
N PRO A 178 -10.32 -7.52 30.40
CA PRO A 178 -11.76 -7.38 30.14
C PRO A 178 -12.59 -8.11 31.18
N GLU A 179 -13.56 -7.44 31.80
CA GLU A 179 -14.56 -8.08 32.66
C GLU A 179 -15.77 -8.55 31.84
N GLN A 180 -16.00 -7.89 30.70
CA GLN A 180 -17.02 -8.20 29.72
C GLN A 180 -16.45 -7.93 28.32
N GLY A 181 -17.03 -8.52 27.27
CA GLY A 181 -16.63 -8.21 25.89
C GLY A 181 -16.94 -9.34 24.93
N VAL A 182 -16.81 -9.06 23.64
CA VAL A 182 -16.90 -10.07 22.58
C VAL A 182 -15.54 -10.78 22.49
N PRO A 183 -15.48 -12.11 22.70
CA PRO A 183 -14.24 -12.84 22.49
C PRO A 183 -13.90 -12.83 21.00
N GLY A 184 -12.65 -12.52 20.67
CA GLY A 184 -12.21 -12.44 19.28
C GLY A 184 -10.99 -11.54 19.10
N THR A 185 -10.54 -11.43 17.85
CA THR A 185 -9.47 -10.51 17.47
C THR A 185 -10.06 -9.12 17.24
N GLY A 186 -9.55 -8.12 17.95
CA GLY A 186 -9.73 -6.73 17.54
C GLY A 186 -8.41 -5.99 17.66
N ARG A 187 -8.43 -4.67 17.85
CA ARG A 187 -7.23 -3.82 17.75
C ARG A 187 -7.10 -2.85 18.90
N VAL A 188 -5.85 -2.62 19.32
CA VAL A 188 -5.47 -1.48 20.16
C VAL A 188 -4.74 -0.49 19.27
N LEU A 189 -5.15 0.77 19.35
CA LEU A 189 -4.66 1.85 18.50
C LEU A 189 -3.96 2.90 19.37
N ALA A 190 -2.84 3.43 18.87
CA ALA A 190 -2.03 4.44 19.52
C ALA A 190 -1.84 5.65 18.60
N ARG A 191 -2.21 6.84 19.07
CA ARG A 191 -1.94 8.10 18.37
C ARG A 191 -0.75 8.81 18.99
N TRP A 192 0.20 9.19 18.16
CA TRP A 192 1.44 9.83 18.55
C TRP A 192 1.39 11.35 18.43
N SER A 193 2.39 12.03 19.00
CA SER A 193 2.57 13.47 18.96
C SER A 193 2.85 14.03 17.58
N ASP A 194 3.36 13.21 16.66
CA ASP A 194 3.59 13.57 15.26
C ASP A 194 2.36 13.33 14.36
N GLY A 195 1.21 12.95 14.96
CA GLY A 195 -0.03 12.61 14.26
C GLY A 195 -0.15 11.14 13.90
N THR A 196 0.96 10.41 13.75
CA THR A 196 0.91 9.02 13.27
C THR A 196 0.07 8.10 14.17
N VAL A 197 -0.51 7.06 13.57
CA VAL A 197 -1.32 6.06 14.26
C VAL A 197 -0.75 4.67 14.04
N ASP A 198 -0.38 4.01 15.14
CA ASP A 198 0.01 2.60 15.14
C ASP A 198 -1.17 1.72 15.59
N ALA A 199 -1.30 0.55 14.96
CA ALA A 199 -2.33 -0.44 15.29
C ALA A 199 -1.69 -1.78 15.63
N VAL A 200 -2.16 -2.42 16.71
CA VAL A 200 -1.74 -3.77 17.08
C VAL A 200 -2.97 -4.64 17.26
N ASP A 201 -3.01 -5.77 16.55
CA ASP A 201 -4.04 -6.78 16.74
C ASP A 201 -3.90 -7.41 18.14
N ALA A 202 -5.03 -7.56 18.82
CA ALA A 202 -5.11 -8.12 20.15
C ALA A 202 -6.28 -9.10 20.25
N THR A 203 -6.02 -10.26 20.85
CA THR A 203 -7.08 -11.22 21.17
C THR A 203 -7.74 -10.83 22.48
N PHE A 204 -9.04 -10.58 22.43
CA PHE A 204 -9.87 -10.28 23.59
C PHE A 204 -10.53 -11.56 24.11
N ALA A 205 -10.44 -11.76 25.41
CA ALA A 205 -11.16 -12.81 26.13
C ALA A 205 -11.48 -12.34 27.54
N GLU A 206 -12.64 -12.77 28.05
CA GLU A 206 -13.09 -12.42 29.40
C GLU A 206 -12.08 -12.89 30.46
N LYS A 207 -11.76 -12.01 31.41
CA LYS A 207 -10.84 -12.26 32.54
C LYS A 207 -9.42 -12.65 32.12
N GLN A 208 -9.03 -12.43 30.87
CA GLN A 208 -7.66 -12.63 30.41
C GLN A 208 -6.93 -11.30 30.30
N LEU A 209 -5.68 -11.27 30.75
CA LEU A 209 -4.84 -10.09 30.63
C LEU A 209 -4.47 -9.88 29.16
N VAL A 210 -4.84 -8.72 28.64
CA VAL A 210 -4.37 -8.21 27.35
C VAL A 210 -3.22 -7.25 27.63
N ARG A 211 -2.11 -7.45 26.92
CA ARG A 211 -0.95 -6.56 26.96
C ARG A 211 -0.46 -6.29 25.54
N VAL A 212 -0.41 -5.01 25.20
CA VAL A 212 0.06 -4.52 23.90
C VAL A 212 1.24 -3.58 24.12
N HIS A 213 2.25 -3.72 23.27
CA HIS A 213 3.47 -2.94 23.30
C HIS A 213 3.52 -2.00 22.09
N PHE A 214 3.85 -0.74 22.34
CA PHE A 214 4.07 0.28 21.33
C PHE A 214 5.47 0.85 21.48
N ALA A 215 6.30 0.67 20.44
CA ALA A 215 7.62 1.24 20.38
C ALA A 215 7.52 2.76 20.18
N ALA A 216 7.99 3.53 21.15
CA ALA A 216 7.88 4.98 21.05
C ALA A 216 8.80 5.56 19.97
N SER A 217 10.03 5.03 19.86
CA SER A 217 11.03 5.52 18.89
C SER A 217 11.21 7.05 18.93
N GLY A 218 11.14 7.65 20.14
CA GLY A 218 11.24 9.10 20.33
C GLY A 218 9.92 9.88 20.21
N ARG A 219 8.79 9.20 19.92
CA ARG A 219 7.46 9.80 19.85
C ARG A 219 6.76 9.80 21.20
N THR A 220 5.91 10.80 21.44
CA THR A 220 5.08 10.85 22.66
C THR A 220 3.69 10.33 22.36
N LEU A 221 3.16 9.46 23.22
CA LEU A 221 1.82 8.90 23.05
C LEU A 221 0.75 9.89 23.54
N ASN A 222 -0.17 10.26 22.65
CA ASN A 222 -1.22 11.25 22.89
C ASN A 222 -2.59 10.61 23.21
N ALA A 223 -2.94 9.50 22.56
CA ALA A 223 -4.22 8.85 22.78
C ALA A 223 -4.18 7.35 22.54
N ILE A 224 -5.07 6.63 23.22
CA ILE A 224 -5.34 5.20 22.99
C ILE A 224 -6.82 5.01 22.67
N ALA A 225 -7.09 4.11 21.72
CA ALA A 225 -8.42 3.59 21.44
C ALA A 225 -8.41 2.06 21.40
N ILE A 226 -9.55 1.45 21.73
CA ILE A 226 -9.77 -0.01 21.62
C ILE A 226 -10.90 -0.25 20.62
N ALA A 227 -10.56 -0.93 19.53
CA ALA A 227 -11.52 -1.44 18.57
C ALA A 227 -11.83 -2.90 18.93
N LEU A 228 -13.07 -3.16 19.34
CA LEU A 228 -13.55 -4.51 19.60
C LEU A 228 -13.59 -5.34 18.31
N PRO A 229 -13.61 -6.67 18.41
CA PRO A 229 -13.86 -7.53 17.24
C PRO A 229 -15.16 -7.06 16.59
N GLY A 230 -15.12 -6.78 15.29
CA GLY A 230 -16.33 -6.48 14.55
C GLY A 230 -17.26 -7.69 14.57
N ASP A 231 -18.57 -7.47 14.67
CA ASP A 231 -19.47 -8.28 13.85
C ASP A 231 -19.08 -7.92 12.41
N ASP A 232 -18.25 -8.74 11.77
CA ASP A 232 -18.08 -8.65 10.32
C ASP A 232 -19.49 -8.68 9.72
N GLY A 233 -19.90 -7.55 9.13
CA GLY A 233 -21.28 -7.29 8.75
C GLY A 233 -21.92 -8.46 7.99
N ALA A 234 -23.08 -8.87 8.51
CA ALA A 234 -24.14 -9.46 7.71
C ALA A 234 -24.69 -8.46 6.69
#